data_AF-A0A7X5VS64-F1
#
_entry.id   AF-A0A7X5VS64-F1
#
_cell.length_a   1.000
_cell.length_b   1.000
_cell.length_c   1.000
_cell.angle_alpha   90.00
_cell.angle_beta   90.00
_cell.angle_gamma   90.00
#
_symmetry.space_group_name_H-M   'P 1'
#
loop_
_entity.id
_entity.type
_entity.pdbx_description
1 polymer ?
#
loop_
_entity_poly.entity_id
_entity_poly.type
_entity_poly.pdbx_seq_one_letter_code
_entity_poly.pdbx_strand_id
1 'polypeptide(L)' 'MEVRGLRHVYKGGTVALDGVELSFGTGLFGLLGPNGAGKSTLMRI' A
#
# COMPACT_ATOMS: atom_id res chain seq x y z
N MET A 1 -1.45 -6.07 -13.23
CA MET A 1 -1.41 -6.64 -11.86
C MET A 1 -2.51 -6.02 -11.05
N GLU A 2 -3.19 -6.79 -10.21
CA GLU A 2 -4.31 -6.31 -9.39
C GLU A 2 -4.09 -6.64 -7.92
N VAL A 3 -4.40 -5.68 -7.04
CA VAL A 3 -4.41 -5.79 -5.58
C VAL A 3 -5.81 -5.40 -5.12
N ARG A 4 -6.43 -6.22 -4.27
CA ARG A 4 -7.77 -5.97 -3.74
C ARG A 4 -7.77 -6.11 -2.23
N GLY A 5 -8.34 -5.12 -1.54
CA GLY A 5 -8.56 -5.15 -0.09
C GLY A 5 -7.28 -5.35 0.74
N LEU A 6 -6.11 -4.88 0.27
CA LEU A 6 -4.85 -5.12 0.97
C LEU A 6 -4.84 -4.39 2.31
N ARG A 7 -4.75 -5.17 3.38
CA ARG A 7 -4.68 -4.68 4.75
C ARG A 7 -3.41 -5.20 5.41
N HIS A 8 -2.68 -4.31 6.06
CA HIS A 8 -1.49 -4.67 6.83
C HIS A 8 -1.53 -3.97 8.19
N VAL A 9 -1.35 -4.77 9.24
CA VAL A 9 -1.27 -4.28 10.62
C VAL A 9 0.04 -4.76 11.21
N TYR A 10 0.86 -3.82 11.68
CA TYR A 10 2.10 -4.16 12.37
C TYR A 10 1.79 -4.85 13.72
N LYS A 11 2.77 -5.56 14.28
CA LYS A 11 2.62 -6.26 15.56
C LYS A 11 2.14 -5.35 16.71
N GLY A 12 2.44 -4.05 16.66
CA GLY A 12 1.98 -3.05 17.62
C GLY A 12 0.55 -2.54 17.41
N GLY A 13 -0.22 -3.10 16.48
CA GLY A 13 -1.61 -2.72 16.21
C GLY A 13 -1.78 -1.54 15.24
N THR A 14 -0.69 -0.89 14.83
CA THR A 14 -0.76 0.18 13.82
C THR A 14 -1.21 -0.38 12.47
N VAL A 15 -2.36 0.08 11.99
CA VAL A 15 -2.86 -0.21 10.65
C VAL A 15 -2.07 0.61 9.65
N ALA A 16 -1.20 -0.06 8.90
CA ALA A 16 -0.30 0.58 7.93
C ALA A 16 -0.91 0.67 6.53
N LEU A 17 -1.80 -0.26 6.20
CA LEU A 17 -2.62 -0.28 4.98
C LEU A 17 -4.01 -0.77 5.39
N ASP A 18 -5.05 -0.13 4.87
CA ASP A 18 -6.43 -0.47 5.19
C ASP A 18 -7.27 -0.57 3.93
N GLY A 19 -7.53 -1.79 3.47
CA GLY A 19 -8.38 -2.05 2.31
C GLY A 19 -7.86 -1.46 0.99
N VAL A 20 -6.55 -1.43 0.78
CA VAL A 20 -5.96 -0.82 -0.42
C VAL A 20 -6.32 -1.62 -1.68
N GLU A 21 -6.87 -0.92 -2.67
CA GLU A 21 -7.21 -1.46 -4.00
C GLU A 21 -6.36 -0.77 -5.07
N LEU A 22 -5.68 -1.57 -5.90
CA LEU A 22 -4.79 -1.06 -6.94
C LEU A 22 -4.90 -1.92 -8.19
N SER A 23 -4.88 -1.28 -9.35
CA SER A 23 -4.80 -1.94 -10.64
C SER A 23 -3.72 -1.26 -11.47
N PHE A 24 -2.74 -2.04 -11.90
CA PHE A 24 -1.61 -1.57 -12.68
C PHE A 24 -1.60 -2.20 -14.07
N GLY A 25 -1.52 -1.37 -15.09
CA GLY A 25 -1.18 -1.74 -16.47
C GLY A 25 0.34 -1.67 -16.71
N THR A 26 0.75 -1.71 -17.97
CA THR A 26 2.17 -1.49 -18.34
C THR A 26 2.51 -0.01 -18.23
N GLY A 27 3.66 0.31 -17.61
CA GLY A 27 4.15 1.69 -17.50
C GLY A 27 4.92 1.93 -16.22
N LEU A 28 5.30 3.19 -15.99
CA LEU A 28 5.95 3.64 -14.77
C LEU A 28 4.92 4.31 -13.85
N PHE A 29 4.87 3.88 -12.60
CA PHE A 29 3.99 4.43 -11.58
C PHE A 29 4.81 4.94 -10.39
N GLY A 30 4.43 6.10 -9.86
CA GLY A 30 5.00 6.68 -8.65
C GLY A 30 4.01 6.63 -7.50
N LEU A 31 4.49 6.31 -6.31
CA LEU A 31 3.68 6.34 -5.09
C LEU A 31 3.98 7.61 -4.29
N LEU A 32 2.99 8.51 -4.19
CA LEU A 32 3.11 9.81 -3.55
C LEU A 32 2.20 9.91 -2.33
N GLY A 33 2.59 10.75 -1.37
CA GLY A 33 1.82 11.00 -0.15
C GLY A 33 2.70 11.42 1.04
N PRO A 34 2.11 11.90 2.13
CA PRO A 34 2.84 12.37 3.30
C PRO A 34 3.60 11.23 4.01
N ASN A 35 4.52 11.59 4.91
CA ASN A 35 5.21 10.61 5.75
C ASN A 35 4.20 9.88 6.64
N GLY A 36 4.37 8.56 6.79
CA GLY A 36 3.44 7.71 7.53
C GLY A 36 2.23 7.20 6.74
N ALA A 37 2.01 7.65 5.50
CA ALA A 37 0.87 7.19 4.66
C ALA A 37 0.94 5.73 4.17
N GLY A 38 1.82 4.89 4.71
CA GLY A 38 1.92 3.47 4.34
C GLY A 38 2.70 3.18 3.05
N LYS A 39 3.30 4.18 2.39
CA LYS A 39 4.00 3.99 1.08
C LYS A 39 5.06 2.89 1.09
N SER A 40 6.01 2.96 2.02
CA SER A 40 7.07 1.95 2.15
C SER A 40 6.55 0.61 2.69
N THR A 41 5.37 0.58 3.31
CA THR A 41 4.69 -0.68 3.64
C THR A 41 4.15 -1.31 2.36
N LEU A 42 3.43 -0.53 1.55
CA LEU A 42 2.85 -0.99 0.29
C LEU A 42 3.90 -1.52 -0.70
N MET A 43 5.07 -0.89 -0.79
CA MET A 43 6.14 -1.32 -1.70
C MET A 43 6.89 -2.59 -1.25
N ARG A 44 6.69 -3.06 -0.01
CA ARG A 44 7.37 -4.24 0.54
C ARG A 44 6.54 -5.53 0.45
N ILE A 45 5.25 -5.39 0.19
CA ILE A 45 4.30 -6.50 0.05
C ILE A 45 4.30 -6.93 -1.41
#